data_AF-A0A075B4I9-F1
#
_entry.id   AF-A0A075B4I9-F1
#
_cell.length_a   1.000
_cell.length_b   1.000
_cell.length_c   1.000
_cell.angle_alpha   90.00
_cell.angle_beta   90.00
_cell.angle_gamma   90.00
#
_symmetry.space_group_name_H-M   'P 1'
#
loop_
_entity.id
_entity.type
_entity.pdbx_description
1 polymer ?
#
loop_
_entity_poly.entity_id
_entity_poly.type
_entity_poly.pdbx_seq_one_letter_code
_entity_poly.pdbx_strand_id
1 'polypeptide(L)'
;MITALNDQIKKTKKLDHIFKQGNNILAAFLVKQGDNISVVSLGVGHTCLPDSIIAESPDDVLHDHHAEILAKRGLVRFLVDEIEKLDSSIDYLSLILQKNSGAASMEKFKQHDLRGDIPSSSFVKRGRSSWDDLQSLRTKPGRVDSPFSSCMSCSDKIGLWNLLGIQSELLYPLTGPIFVDHIVIGCEIDNDIFMFSIFGRFKTEVELLGREISFRIPGVKSVSSSQCVCPHNDNLVFSSLSANWYIGVELEITTSIGRKLGAAKKQGEYPKSTRSRLCRSSIRDKVNAVLSGKSLISIANEYTLGKALIRSKGDLMRHWLIRDSSKQIDL
;
A
#
# COMPACT_ATOMS: atom_id res chain seq x y z
N MET A 1 9.01 -8.08 -16.44
CA MET A 1 8.67 -7.58 -15.09
C MET A 1 9.81 -7.78 -14.11
N ILE A 2 10.13 -9.01 -13.69
CA ILE A 2 11.21 -9.27 -12.70
C ILE A 2 12.58 -8.75 -13.17
N THR A 3 12.95 -8.98 -14.43
CA THR A 3 14.21 -8.43 -14.99
C THR A 3 14.28 -6.91 -14.87
N ALA A 4 13.23 -6.20 -15.28
CA ALA A 4 13.15 -4.74 -15.19
C ALA A 4 13.28 -4.23 -13.74
N LEU A 5 12.67 -4.95 -12.79
CA LEU A 5 12.80 -4.65 -11.37
C LEU A 5 14.23 -4.84 -10.87
N ASN A 6 14.85 -5.98 -11.21
CA ASN A 6 16.22 -6.29 -10.80
C ASN A 6 17.22 -5.26 -11.35
N ASP A 7 17.04 -4.84 -12.61
CA ASP A 7 17.87 -3.82 -13.24
C ASP A 7 17.67 -2.44 -12.58
N GLN A 8 16.43 -2.08 -12.23
CA GLN A 8 16.18 -0.83 -11.53
C GLN A 8 16.80 -0.82 -10.13
N ILE A 9 16.72 -1.93 -9.39
CA ILE A 9 17.33 -2.01 -8.05
C ILE A 9 18.86 -1.82 -8.13
N LYS A 10 19.51 -2.43 -9.13
CA LYS A 10 20.95 -2.24 -9.37
C LYS A 10 21.30 -0.79 -9.72
N LYS A 11 20.45 -0.10 -10.49
CA LYS A 11 20.63 1.33 -10.82
C LYS A 11 20.50 2.21 -9.57
N THR A 12 19.59 1.87 -8.66
CA THR A 12 19.39 2.58 -7.40
C THR A 12 20.39 2.10 -6.34
N LYS A 13 21.69 2.39 -6.50
CA LYS A 13 22.82 1.83 -5.71
C LYS A 13 22.60 1.74 -4.19
N LYS A 14 21.97 2.74 -3.56
CA LYS A 14 21.69 2.75 -2.11
C LYS A 14 20.54 1.82 -1.70
N LEU A 15 19.59 1.55 -2.59
CA LEU A 15 18.44 0.68 -2.34
C LEU A 15 18.89 -0.78 -2.18
N ASP A 16 19.79 -1.25 -3.04
CA ASP A 16 20.34 -2.61 -2.97
C ASP A 16 20.98 -2.86 -1.59
N HIS A 17 21.75 -1.89 -1.09
CA HIS A 17 22.36 -1.96 0.23
C HIS A 17 21.33 -2.03 1.36
N ILE A 18 20.35 -1.11 1.39
CA ILE A 18 19.30 -1.08 2.43
C ILE A 18 18.47 -2.37 2.39
N PHE A 19 18.12 -2.84 1.20
CA PHE A 19 17.31 -4.03 1.03
C PHE A 19 18.05 -5.31 1.45
N LYS A 20 19.37 -5.40 1.21
CA LYS A 20 20.21 -6.54 1.61
C LYS A 20 20.65 -6.54 3.07
N GLN A 21 20.65 -5.38 3.74
CA GLN A 21 21.14 -5.25 5.11
C GLN A 21 20.18 -5.79 6.19
N GLY A 22 18.94 -6.11 5.85
CA GLY A 22 17.97 -6.59 6.81
C GLY A 22 16.89 -7.45 6.16
N ASN A 23 16.08 -8.09 6.99
CA ASN A 23 14.92 -8.86 6.56
C ASN A 23 13.82 -7.91 6.06
N ASN A 24 14.01 -7.32 4.88
CA ASN A 24 13.13 -6.27 4.38
C ASN A 24 12.14 -6.81 3.33
N ILE A 25 11.01 -6.12 3.21
CA ILE A 25 10.05 -6.32 2.12
C ILE A 25 10.32 -5.22 1.10
N LEU A 26 10.27 -5.55 -0.18
CA LEU A 26 10.32 -4.62 -1.30
C LEU A 26 9.02 -4.71 -2.09
N ALA A 27 8.51 -3.58 -2.55
CA ALA A 27 7.39 -3.54 -3.47
C ALA A 27 7.69 -2.55 -4.59
N ALA A 28 7.11 -2.79 -5.75
CA ALA A 28 7.31 -1.99 -6.94
C ALA A 28 6.01 -1.83 -7.71
N PHE A 29 5.78 -0.66 -8.31
CA PHE A 29 4.81 -0.48 -9.38
C PHE A 29 5.53 -0.39 -10.72
N LEU A 30 5.05 -1.14 -11.70
CA LEU A 30 5.58 -1.18 -13.05
C LEU A 30 4.49 -0.80 -14.05
N VAL A 31 4.82 0.03 -15.01
CA VAL A 31 3.95 0.42 -16.12
C VAL A 31 4.43 -0.29 -17.39
N LYS A 32 3.48 -0.70 -18.23
CA LYS A 32 3.77 -1.23 -19.57
C LYS A 32 3.27 -0.22 -20.61
N GLN A 33 4.12 0.12 -21.57
CA GLN A 33 3.76 0.96 -22.73
C GLN A 33 4.31 0.29 -23.99
N GLY A 34 3.41 -0.20 -24.86
CA GLY A 34 3.80 -1.12 -25.93
C GLY A 34 4.53 -2.34 -25.36
N ASP A 35 5.73 -2.63 -25.86
CA ASP A 35 6.57 -3.73 -25.37
C ASP A 35 7.48 -3.35 -24.19
N ASN A 36 7.52 -2.06 -23.82
CA ASN A 36 8.39 -1.57 -22.76
C ASN A 36 7.74 -1.73 -21.39
N ILE A 37 8.48 -2.28 -20.44
CA ILE A 37 8.08 -2.38 -19.03
C ILE A 37 9.05 -1.56 -18.19
N SER A 38 8.52 -0.57 -17.47
CA SER A 38 9.30 0.38 -16.66
C SER A 38 8.85 0.35 -15.21
N VAL A 39 9.80 0.37 -14.27
CA VAL A 39 9.51 0.54 -12.85
C VAL A 39 9.26 2.02 -12.58
N VAL A 40 8.07 2.36 -12.09
CA VAL A 40 7.68 3.75 -11.80
C VAL A 40 7.77 4.11 -10.33
N SER A 41 7.63 3.13 -9.43
CA SER A 41 7.82 3.36 -7.99
C SER A 41 8.32 2.12 -7.26
N LEU A 42 9.10 2.34 -6.20
CA LEU A 42 9.67 1.34 -5.30
C LEU A 42 9.46 1.76 -3.84
N GLY A 43 9.20 0.78 -2.99
CA GLY A 43 9.15 0.94 -1.54
C GLY A 43 9.87 -0.22 -0.86
N VAL A 44 10.54 0.06 0.25
CA VAL A 44 11.15 -0.95 1.13
C VAL A 44 10.79 -0.64 2.57
N GLY A 45 10.24 -1.62 3.28
CA GLY A 45 9.89 -1.46 4.69
C GLY A 45 8.78 -2.41 5.15
N HIS A 46 8.54 -2.47 6.46
CA HIS A 46 7.66 -3.46 7.10
C HIS A 46 7.07 -2.97 8.43
N THR A 47 7.23 -1.68 8.76
CA THR A 47 6.81 -1.12 10.04
C THR A 47 5.62 -0.18 9.87
N CYS A 48 4.96 0.15 10.97
CA CYS A 48 3.98 1.23 11.04
C CYS A 48 4.13 1.95 12.37
N LEU A 49 3.77 3.23 12.40
CA LEU A 49 3.80 4.03 13.61
C LEU A 49 2.62 3.72 14.52
N PRO A 50 2.82 3.83 15.84
CA PRO A 50 1.73 3.83 16.79
C PRO A 50 0.93 5.13 16.73
N ASP A 51 -0.34 5.06 17.13
CA ASP A 51 -1.26 6.20 17.03
C ASP A 51 -0.83 7.38 17.92
N SER A 52 -0.10 7.12 19.02
CA SER A 52 0.48 8.16 19.87
C SER A 52 1.46 9.07 19.12
N ILE A 53 2.32 8.50 18.26
CA ILE A 53 3.25 9.30 17.44
C ILE A 53 2.49 10.06 16.34
N ILE A 54 1.44 9.46 15.78
CA ILE A 54 0.59 10.15 14.78
C ILE A 54 -0.09 11.37 15.39
N ALA A 55 -0.55 11.27 16.63
CA ALA A 55 -1.22 12.36 17.33
C ALA A 55 -0.31 13.58 17.54
N GLU A 56 1.00 13.39 17.71
CA GLU A 56 1.98 14.48 17.87
C GLU A 56 2.31 15.22 16.56
N SER A 57 2.08 14.60 15.41
CA SER A 57 2.44 15.17 14.11
C SER A 57 1.49 14.66 13.01
N PRO A 58 0.18 14.96 13.12
CA PRO A 58 -0.80 14.47 12.18
C PRO A 58 -0.44 14.91 10.76
N ASP A 59 -0.62 14.01 9.81
CA ASP A 59 -0.33 14.17 8.37
C ASP A 59 1.14 14.43 7.96
N ASP A 60 2.00 14.82 8.89
CA ASP A 60 3.41 15.17 8.64
C ASP A 60 4.38 13.98 8.71
N VAL A 61 3.91 12.86 9.24
CA VAL A 61 4.67 11.62 9.38
C VAL A 61 4.08 10.51 8.51
N LEU A 62 4.92 9.55 8.14
CA LEU A 62 4.45 8.30 7.52
C LEU A 62 3.88 7.38 8.59
N HIS A 63 2.58 7.08 8.49
CA HIS A 63 1.93 6.11 9.39
C HIS A 63 2.29 4.67 9.06
N ASP A 64 2.28 4.32 7.78
CA ASP A 64 2.57 2.97 7.32
C ASP A 64 3.78 2.98 6.39
N HIS A 65 4.83 2.27 6.81
CA HIS A 65 6.11 2.14 6.11
C HIS A 65 6.24 0.78 5.42
N HIS A 66 5.16 0.02 5.31
CA HIS A 66 5.19 -1.21 4.54
C HIS A 66 5.50 -0.91 3.07
N ALA A 67 6.33 -1.75 2.48
CA ALA A 67 6.89 -1.57 1.14
C ALA A 67 5.82 -1.22 0.09
N GLU A 68 4.73 -1.97 0.06
CA GLU A 68 3.58 -1.79 -0.83
C GLU A 68 2.88 -0.45 -0.65
N ILE A 69 2.85 0.07 0.58
CA ILE A 69 2.23 1.36 0.87
C ILE A 69 3.15 2.50 0.44
N LEU A 70 4.46 2.37 0.68
CA LEU A 70 5.46 3.32 0.20
C LEU A 70 5.51 3.36 -1.33
N ALA A 71 5.50 2.21 -1.98
CA ALA A 71 5.45 2.11 -3.44
C ALA A 71 4.14 2.70 -3.98
N LYS A 72 2.99 2.49 -3.33
CA LYS A 72 1.70 3.08 -3.74
C LYS A 72 1.71 4.60 -3.61
N ARG A 73 2.28 5.12 -2.53
CA ARG A 73 2.41 6.57 -2.33
C ARG A 73 3.40 7.19 -3.32
N GLY A 74 4.48 6.48 -3.65
CA GLY A 74 5.40 6.89 -4.71
C GLY A 74 4.76 6.85 -6.10
N LEU A 75 3.89 5.87 -6.39
CA LEU A 75 3.07 5.86 -7.59
C LEU A 75 2.14 7.09 -7.65
N VAL A 76 1.45 7.42 -6.55
CA VAL A 76 0.61 8.63 -6.47
C VAL A 76 1.43 9.89 -6.77
N ARG A 77 2.65 10.00 -6.23
CA ARG A 77 3.57 11.11 -6.56
C ARG A 77 3.94 11.16 -8.03
N PHE A 78 4.30 10.01 -8.61
CA PHE A 78 4.58 9.89 -10.03
C PHE A 78 3.38 10.33 -10.88
N LEU A 79 2.16 9.85 -10.58
CA LEU A 79 0.95 10.24 -11.31
C LEU A 79 0.70 11.75 -11.25
N VAL A 80 0.96 12.40 -10.11
CA VAL A 80 0.84 13.86 -9.98
C VAL A 80 1.88 14.59 -10.85
N ASP A 81 3.12 14.11 -10.85
CA ASP A 81 4.18 14.66 -11.70
C ASP A 81 3.90 14.42 -13.20
N GLU A 82 3.23 13.32 -13.56
CA GLU A 82 2.80 13.08 -14.94
C GLU A 82 1.60 13.96 -15.30
N ILE A 83 0.60 14.15 -14.43
CA ILE A 83 -0.51 15.08 -14.66
C ILE A 83 -0.02 16.50 -14.96
N GLU A 84 1.07 16.92 -14.31
CA GLU A 84 1.72 18.21 -14.58
C GLU A 84 2.32 18.29 -16.00
N LYS A 85 2.72 17.15 -16.57
CA LYS A 85 3.28 17.00 -17.93
C LYS A 85 2.25 16.60 -18.98
N LEU A 86 1.05 16.19 -18.56
CA LEU A 86 0.12 15.42 -19.39
C LEU A 86 -0.59 16.27 -20.45
N ASP A 87 -0.11 16.01 -21.67
CA ASP A 87 -0.80 16.01 -22.97
C ASP A 87 -0.79 14.58 -23.59
N SER A 88 -0.64 13.47 -22.82
CA SER A 88 -0.50 12.12 -23.42
C SER A 88 -0.82 10.86 -22.54
N SER A 89 -1.76 10.02 -22.96
CA SER A 89 -2.34 8.84 -22.25
C SER A 89 -1.38 7.71 -21.78
N ILE A 90 -1.75 7.02 -20.68
CA ILE A 90 -1.10 5.81 -20.13
C ILE A 90 -1.97 4.57 -20.41
N ASP A 91 -1.38 3.49 -20.96
CA ASP A 91 -2.13 2.28 -21.37
C ASP A 91 -2.30 1.20 -20.28
N TYR A 92 -1.38 1.05 -19.30
CA TYR A 92 -1.34 -0.13 -18.40
C TYR A 92 -0.53 0.02 -17.08
N LEU A 93 -0.99 -0.56 -15.94
CA LEU A 93 -0.33 -0.48 -14.62
C LEU A 93 -0.32 -1.82 -13.82
N SER A 94 0.85 -2.21 -13.27
CA SER A 94 1.06 -3.46 -12.49
C SER A 94 1.79 -3.25 -11.14
N LEU A 95 1.54 -4.13 -10.15
CA LEU A 95 2.16 -4.14 -8.81
C LEU A 95 2.98 -5.42 -8.60
N ILE A 96 4.18 -5.30 -8.02
CA ILE A 96 5.05 -6.41 -7.65
C ILE A 96 5.36 -6.31 -6.16
N LEU A 97 5.17 -7.41 -5.43
CA LEU A 97 5.51 -7.56 -4.01
C LEU A 97 6.61 -8.60 -3.88
N GLN A 98 7.77 -8.23 -3.33
CA GLN A 98 8.88 -9.14 -3.06
C GLN A 98 9.24 -9.13 -1.58
N LYS A 99 9.42 -10.31 -0.99
CA LYS A 99 9.88 -10.45 0.39
C LYS A 99 11.29 -11.01 0.38
N ASN A 100 12.22 -10.44 1.15
CA ASN A 100 13.59 -10.95 1.29
C ASN A 100 13.74 -12.10 2.32
N SER A 101 12.64 -12.77 2.66
CA SER A 101 12.67 -13.99 3.47
C SER A 101 11.58 -14.93 3.01
N GLY A 102 11.90 -16.23 3.04
CA GLY A 102 10.96 -17.33 2.93
C GLY A 102 9.70 -17.04 3.72
N ALA A 103 8.58 -17.56 3.21
CA ALA A 103 7.28 -17.45 3.85
C ALA A 103 7.47 -17.61 5.36
N ALA A 104 7.24 -16.53 6.11
CA ALA A 104 6.96 -16.71 7.52
C ALA A 104 5.53 -17.23 7.47
N SER A 105 5.44 -18.54 7.28
CA SER A 105 4.31 -19.38 7.54
C SER A 105 2.97 -18.76 7.10
N MET A 106 2.65 -18.89 5.81
CA MET A 106 1.44 -19.66 5.51
C MET A 106 1.76 -21.13 5.84
N GLU A 107 1.97 -21.43 7.12
CA GLU A 107 2.13 -22.81 7.55
C GLU A 107 0.80 -23.47 7.29
N LYS A 108 0.79 -24.30 6.24
CA LYS A 108 -0.25 -25.27 5.89
C LYS A 108 -1.66 -24.78 6.23
N PHE A 109 -2.29 -24.11 5.27
CA PHE A 109 -3.75 -24.16 5.21
C PHE A 109 -4.14 -25.62 5.16
N LYS A 110 -4.51 -26.20 6.30
CA LYS A 110 -5.36 -27.37 6.28
C LYS A 110 -6.64 -26.89 5.62
N GLN A 111 -6.90 -27.42 4.43
CA GLN A 111 -8.21 -27.39 3.78
C GLN A 111 -9.25 -27.77 4.86
N HIS A 112 -9.83 -26.77 5.50
CA HIS A 112 -11.01 -26.96 6.31
C HIS A 112 -12.14 -26.30 5.55
N ASP A 113 -13.07 -27.18 5.19
CA ASP A 113 -14.33 -27.00 4.50
C ASP A 113 -14.87 -25.56 4.56
N LEU A 114 -15.01 -24.91 3.38
CA LEU A 114 -15.53 -23.55 3.20
C LEU A 114 -17.06 -23.48 3.41
N ARG A 115 -17.59 -24.21 4.40
CA ARG A 115 -19.02 -24.28 4.71
C ARG A 115 -19.24 -24.22 6.22
N GLY A 116 -19.96 -23.19 6.65
CA GLY A 116 -20.66 -23.18 7.94
C GLY A 116 -20.07 -22.25 9.00
N ASP A 117 -20.80 -21.16 9.25
CA ASP A 117 -21.06 -20.47 10.51
C ASP A 117 -19.95 -20.37 11.58
N ILE A 118 -19.37 -19.16 11.73
CA ILE A 118 -18.84 -18.69 13.03
C ILE A 118 -19.08 -17.17 13.17
N PRO A 119 -20.02 -16.74 14.04
CA PRO A 119 -20.05 -15.39 14.56
C PRO A 119 -19.17 -15.30 15.83
N SER A 120 -18.09 -14.49 15.80
CA SER A 120 -17.36 -14.07 17.00
C SER A 120 -16.95 -12.59 16.95
N SER A 121 -17.87 -11.73 17.37
CA SER A 121 -17.73 -10.49 18.16
C SER A 121 -16.67 -9.39 17.89
N SER A 122 -15.80 -9.42 16.87
CA SER A 122 -15.19 -8.19 16.34
C SER A 122 -14.71 -8.31 14.88
N PHE A 123 -15.41 -7.67 13.96
CA PHE A 123 -15.08 -7.64 12.51
C PHE A 123 -13.70 -7.03 12.18
N VAL A 124 -13.04 -6.37 13.16
CA VAL A 124 -11.67 -5.90 13.04
C VAL A 124 -10.85 -6.44 14.21
N LYS A 125 -9.84 -7.25 13.91
CA LYS A 125 -8.95 -7.89 14.89
C LYS A 125 -7.57 -7.24 14.91
N ARG A 126 -6.91 -7.22 16.08
CA ARG A 126 -5.55 -6.71 16.21
C ARG A 126 -4.53 -7.80 15.92
N GLY A 127 -3.60 -7.51 15.02
CA GLY A 127 -2.47 -8.37 14.73
C GLY A 127 -2.86 -9.74 14.18
N ARG A 128 -2.12 -10.75 14.60
CA ARG A 128 -2.10 -12.10 13.99
C ARG A 128 -2.83 -13.17 14.81
N SER A 129 -3.68 -12.77 15.76
CA SER A 129 -4.51 -13.73 16.50
C SER A 129 -5.58 -14.35 15.59
N SER A 130 -5.89 -15.64 15.78
CA SER A 130 -6.93 -16.37 15.05
C SER A 130 -6.76 -16.33 13.52
N TRP A 131 -5.66 -16.85 12.98
CA TRP A 131 -5.37 -16.88 11.53
C TRP A 131 -6.41 -17.64 10.69
N ASP A 132 -7.09 -18.59 11.32
CA ASP A 132 -8.21 -19.36 10.81
C ASP A 132 -9.43 -18.49 10.49
N ASP A 133 -9.56 -17.31 11.11
CA ASP A 133 -10.60 -16.37 10.76
C ASP A 133 -10.20 -15.52 9.56
N LEU A 134 -10.64 -15.98 8.39
CA LEU A 134 -10.47 -15.33 7.09
C LEU A 134 -11.49 -14.22 6.83
N GLN A 135 -12.53 -14.10 7.66
CA GLN A 135 -13.64 -13.13 7.53
C GLN A 135 -13.49 -11.93 8.47
N SER A 136 -12.27 -11.66 8.94
CA SER A 136 -11.94 -10.48 9.75
C SER A 136 -10.98 -9.53 9.04
N LEU A 137 -11.24 -8.23 9.19
CA LEU A 137 -10.22 -7.21 8.93
C LEU A 137 -9.17 -7.22 10.02
N ARG A 138 -7.96 -6.73 9.73
CA ARG A 138 -6.84 -6.75 10.68
C ARG A 138 -6.13 -5.42 10.80
N THR A 139 -5.70 -5.07 12.01
CA THR A 139 -4.76 -3.97 12.23
C THR A 139 -3.34 -4.45 12.48
N LYS A 140 -2.39 -3.60 12.11
CA LYS A 140 -0.98 -3.67 12.45
C LYS A 140 -0.73 -3.01 13.82
N PRO A 141 0.45 -3.22 14.42
CA PRO A 141 1.44 -4.25 14.10
C PRO A 141 0.91 -5.66 14.40
N GLY A 142 1.53 -6.66 13.78
CA GLY A 142 1.20 -8.07 14.01
C GLY A 142 1.54 -8.57 15.41
N ARG A 143 2.51 -7.93 16.07
CA ARG A 143 2.99 -8.31 17.40
C ARG A 143 2.13 -7.69 18.50
N VAL A 144 1.80 -8.49 19.50
CA VAL A 144 0.91 -8.11 20.61
C VAL A 144 1.54 -7.12 21.59
N ASP A 145 2.86 -7.20 21.75
CA ASP A 145 3.69 -6.38 22.64
C ASP A 145 3.94 -4.96 22.12
N SER A 146 3.73 -4.75 20.82
CA SER A 146 3.98 -3.46 20.19
C SER A 146 2.89 -2.45 20.61
N PRO A 147 3.14 -1.14 20.57
CA PRO A 147 2.10 -0.17 20.89
C PRO A 147 0.94 -0.21 19.88
N PHE A 148 -0.22 0.31 20.28
CA PHE A 148 -1.41 0.29 19.44
C PHE A 148 -1.24 1.16 18.18
N SER A 149 -1.72 0.64 17.04
CA SER A 149 -1.82 1.38 15.79
C SER A 149 -3.15 1.04 15.12
N SER A 150 -3.84 2.07 14.62
CA SER A 150 -5.04 1.94 13.79
C SER A 150 -4.72 1.62 12.33
N CYS A 151 -3.46 1.32 11.99
CA CYS A 151 -3.05 0.99 10.64
C CYS A 151 -3.65 -0.37 10.21
N MET A 152 -4.43 -0.39 9.13
CA MET A 152 -4.97 -1.65 8.58
C MET A 152 -3.89 -2.52 7.93
N SER A 153 -4.15 -3.83 7.84
CA SER A 153 -3.28 -4.78 7.16
C SER A 153 -3.14 -4.46 5.66
N CYS A 154 -2.07 -4.92 5.04
CA CYS A 154 -1.84 -4.65 3.62
C CYS A 154 -2.83 -5.40 2.72
N SER A 155 -3.27 -6.60 3.10
CA SER A 155 -4.30 -7.33 2.36
C SER A 155 -5.65 -6.59 2.39
N ASP A 156 -6.05 -6.04 3.54
CA ASP A 156 -7.26 -5.20 3.62
C ASP A 156 -7.12 -3.96 2.73
N LYS A 157 -5.95 -3.29 2.77
CA LYS A 157 -5.68 -2.10 1.95
C LYS A 157 -5.70 -2.40 0.46
N ILE A 158 -5.05 -3.48 0.02
CA ILE A 158 -5.09 -3.93 -1.38
C ILE A 158 -6.52 -4.29 -1.77
N GLY A 159 -7.29 -4.93 -0.89
CA GLY A 159 -8.71 -5.17 -1.12
C GLY A 159 -9.50 -3.90 -1.38
N LEU A 160 -9.28 -2.84 -0.58
CA LEU A 160 -9.90 -1.55 -0.83
C LEU A 160 -9.44 -0.91 -2.16
N TRP A 161 -8.16 -1.05 -2.52
CA TRP A 161 -7.65 -0.57 -3.82
C TRP A 161 -8.26 -1.32 -5.01
N ASN A 162 -8.52 -2.62 -4.87
CA ASN A 162 -9.19 -3.41 -5.89
C ASN A 162 -10.65 -3.01 -6.06
N LEU A 163 -11.30 -2.50 -5.01
CA LEU A 163 -12.69 -2.05 -5.05
C LEU A 163 -12.86 -0.61 -5.56
N LEU A 164 -11.96 0.31 -5.19
CA LEU A 164 -12.12 1.75 -5.43
C LEU A 164 -11.06 2.37 -6.35
N GLY A 165 -10.00 1.63 -6.66
CA GLY A 165 -8.84 2.11 -7.38
C GLY A 165 -7.72 2.60 -6.48
N ILE A 166 -6.49 2.58 -7.00
CA ILE A 166 -5.26 2.83 -6.26
C ILE A 166 -4.91 4.32 -6.13
N GLN A 167 -5.45 5.16 -7.01
CA GLN A 167 -5.15 6.59 -7.11
C GLN A 167 -5.59 7.41 -5.88
N SER A 168 -6.44 6.84 -5.01
CA SER A 168 -7.11 7.50 -3.87
C SER A 168 -8.13 8.56 -4.27
N GLU A 169 -8.86 9.09 -3.28
CA GLU A 169 -9.83 10.18 -3.44
C GLU A 169 -9.19 11.44 -4.02
N LEU A 170 -7.94 11.73 -3.64
CA LEU A 170 -7.26 12.97 -4.02
C LEU A 170 -7.00 13.07 -5.54
N LEU A 171 -6.65 11.96 -6.20
CA LEU A 171 -6.35 11.97 -7.63
C LEU A 171 -7.50 11.48 -8.51
N TYR A 172 -8.55 10.88 -7.93
CA TYR A 172 -9.68 10.39 -8.71
C TYR A 172 -10.25 11.47 -9.65
N PRO A 173 -10.48 12.74 -9.24
CA PRO A 173 -11.02 13.76 -10.14
C PRO A 173 -10.18 14.03 -11.39
N LEU A 174 -8.88 13.69 -11.36
CA LEU A 174 -7.94 13.95 -12.45
C LEU A 174 -7.66 12.71 -13.31
N THR A 175 -7.86 11.52 -12.76
CA THR A 175 -7.40 10.26 -13.36
C THR A 175 -8.51 9.26 -13.61
N GLY A 176 -9.68 9.42 -12.99
CA GLY A 176 -10.66 8.35 -12.88
C GLY A 176 -10.14 7.18 -12.03
N PRO A 177 -10.77 6.01 -12.11
CA PRO A 177 -10.30 4.84 -11.37
C PRO A 177 -9.08 4.21 -12.06
N ILE A 178 -8.02 3.99 -11.30
CA ILE A 178 -6.83 3.25 -11.73
C ILE A 178 -6.78 1.94 -10.95
N PHE A 179 -6.73 0.81 -11.66
CA PHE A 179 -6.61 -0.51 -11.04
C PHE A 179 -5.28 -1.16 -11.39
N VAL A 180 -4.88 -2.10 -10.54
CA VAL A 180 -3.73 -2.96 -10.79
C VAL A 180 -4.17 -4.12 -11.67
N ASP A 181 -3.49 -4.34 -12.79
CA ASP A 181 -3.80 -5.45 -13.69
C ASP A 181 -3.27 -6.78 -13.17
N HIS A 182 -2.07 -6.76 -12.61
CA HIS A 182 -1.40 -7.95 -12.10
C HIS A 182 -0.65 -7.69 -10.80
N ILE A 183 -0.74 -8.66 -9.88
CA ILE A 183 0.06 -8.72 -8.66
C ILE A 183 1.04 -9.88 -8.80
N VAL A 184 2.33 -9.57 -8.77
CA VAL A 184 3.40 -10.59 -8.81
C VAL A 184 4.03 -10.74 -7.42
N ILE A 185 4.07 -11.95 -6.88
CA ILE A 185 4.65 -12.22 -5.55
C ILE A 185 5.98 -12.96 -5.67
N GLY A 186 7.03 -12.39 -5.09
CA GLY A 186 8.39 -12.94 -5.05
C GLY A 186 8.61 -14.09 -4.07
N CYS A 187 7.59 -14.91 -3.81
CA CYS A 187 7.71 -16.13 -3.03
C CYS A 187 6.61 -17.11 -3.45
N GLU A 188 6.78 -18.38 -3.07
CA GLU A 188 5.72 -19.37 -3.23
C GLU A 188 4.53 -19.01 -2.33
N ILE A 189 3.35 -18.95 -2.93
CA ILE A 189 2.08 -18.70 -2.27
C ILE A 189 1.02 -19.59 -2.90
N ASP A 190 -0.03 -19.87 -2.13
CA ASP A 190 -1.28 -20.37 -2.68
C ASP A 190 -2.04 -19.18 -3.29
N ASN A 191 -2.21 -19.22 -4.61
CA ASN A 191 -2.85 -18.14 -5.36
C ASN A 191 -4.32 -17.97 -4.98
N ASP A 192 -5.03 -19.05 -4.66
CA ASP A 192 -6.46 -19.00 -4.33
C ASP A 192 -6.67 -18.36 -2.97
N ILE A 193 -5.86 -18.74 -1.98
CA ILE A 193 -5.87 -18.12 -0.66
C ILE A 193 -5.48 -16.64 -0.74
N PHE A 194 -4.45 -16.32 -1.52
CA PHE A 194 -4.03 -14.94 -1.69
C PHE A 194 -5.15 -14.11 -2.33
N MET A 195 -5.75 -14.59 -3.43
CA MET A 195 -6.91 -13.98 -4.08
C MET A 195 -8.11 -13.85 -3.15
N PHE A 196 -8.37 -14.86 -2.32
CA PHE A 196 -9.40 -14.79 -1.30
C PHE A 196 -9.13 -13.63 -0.32
N SER A 197 -7.89 -13.46 0.12
CA SER A 197 -7.51 -12.43 1.11
C SER A 197 -7.58 -10.99 0.59
N ILE A 198 -7.40 -10.76 -0.71
CA ILE A 198 -7.41 -9.41 -1.31
C ILE A 198 -8.67 -9.13 -2.14
N PHE A 199 -9.54 -10.12 -2.33
CA PHE A 199 -10.73 -9.96 -3.15
C PHE A 199 -11.89 -10.85 -2.71
N GLY A 200 -11.66 -12.18 -2.60
CA GLY A 200 -12.75 -13.15 -2.38
C GLY A 200 -13.57 -12.94 -1.10
N ARG A 201 -12.96 -12.49 0.00
CA ARG A 201 -13.67 -12.18 1.25
C ARG A 201 -14.50 -10.90 1.23
N PHE A 202 -14.45 -10.13 0.15
CA PHE A 202 -15.20 -8.87 -0.03
C PHE A 202 -16.36 -9.03 -1.02
N LYS A 203 -16.94 -10.23 -1.10
CA LYS A 203 -18.02 -10.56 -2.06
C LYS A 203 -19.21 -9.60 -1.97
N THR A 204 -19.63 -9.24 -0.75
CA THR A 204 -20.75 -8.31 -0.55
C THR A 204 -20.42 -6.92 -1.10
N GLU A 205 -19.21 -6.42 -0.86
CA GLU A 205 -18.76 -5.15 -1.44
C GLU A 205 -18.69 -5.22 -2.97
N VAL A 206 -18.19 -6.32 -3.53
CA VAL A 206 -18.12 -6.56 -4.98
C VAL A 206 -19.52 -6.52 -5.61
N GLU A 207 -20.49 -7.21 -5.02
CA GLU A 207 -21.89 -7.22 -5.50
C GLU A 207 -22.57 -5.85 -5.35
N LEU A 208 -22.28 -5.16 -4.25
CA LEU A 208 -22.81 -3.82 -3.98
C LEU A 208 -22.26 -2.79 -4.98
N LEU A 209 -20.95 -2.81 -5.21
CA LEU A 209 -20.27 -1.84 -6.06
C LEU A 209 -20.46 -2.15 -7.54
N GLY A 210 -20.48 -3.42 -7.94
CA GLY A 210 -20.61 -3.80 -9.36
C GLY A 210 -21.91 -3.37 -10.03
N ARG A 211 -22.89 -2.88 -9.25
CA ARG A 211 -24.12 -2.25 -9.77
C ARG A 211 -23.94 -0.77 -10.10
N GLU A 212 -22.97 -0.11 -9.48
CA GLU A 212 -22.85 1.35 -9.43
C GLU A 212 -21.51 1.86 -10.00
N ILE A 213 -20.43 1.09 -9.84
CA ILE A 213 -19.07 1.47 -10.23
C ILE A 213 -18.33 0.29 -10.89
N SER A 214 -17.48 0.62 -11.87
CA SER A 214 -16.61 -0.39 -12.50
C SER A 214 -15.36 -0.62 -11.66
N PHE A 215 -15.00 -1.88 -11.46
CA PHE A 215 -13.72 -2.26 -10.85
C PHE A 215 -13.07 -3.41 -11.61
N ARG A 216 -11.77 -3.64 -11.36
CA ARG A 216 -10.99 -4.71 -12.00
C ARG A 216 -10.48 -5.70 -10.96
N ILE A 217 -10.57 -6.99 -11.31
CA ILE A 217 -9.96 -8.08 -10.54
C ILE A 217 -8.53 -8.27 -11.07
N PRO A 218 -7.49 -8.12 -10.22
CA PRO A 218 -6.11 -8.31 -10.67
C PRO A 218 -5.83 -9.80 -10.95
N GLY A 219 -5.02 -10.09 -11.97
CA GLY A 219 -4.42 -11.41 -12.13
C GLY A 219 -3.26 -11.62 -11.16
N VAL A 220 -3.22 -12.74 -10.45
CA VAL A 220 -2.13 -13.05 -9.49
C VAL A 220 -1.16 -14.06 -10.08
N LYS A 221 0.15 -13.80 -9.91
CA LYS A 221 1.22 -14.73 -10.28
C LYS A 221 2.26 -14.80 -9.17
N SER A 222 2.63 -16.00 -8.75
CA SER A 222 3.81 -16.23 -7.92
C SER A 222 5.04 -16.48 -8.79
N VAL A 223 6.20 -16.03 -8.33
CA VAL A 223 7.50 -16.33 -8.95
C VAL A 223 8.43 -16.92 -7.91
N SER A 224 9.35 -17.79 -8.34
CA SER A 224 10.32 -18.41 -7.44
C SER A 224 11.19 -17.33 -6.78
N SER A 225 11.49 -17.52 -5.49
CA SER A 225 12.41 -16.65 -4.73
C SER A 225 13.79 -16.57 -5.38
N SER A 226 14.23 -17.62 -6.08
CA SER A 226 15.49 -17.66 -6.84
C SER A 226 15.57 -16.62 -7.97
N GLN A 227 14.42 -16.14 -8.45
CA GLN A 227 14.33 -15.10 -9.49
C GLN A 227 14.32 -13.68 -8.91
N CYS A 228 14.22 -13.54 -7.58
CA CYS A 228 14.14 -12.26 -6.88
C CYS A 228 15.52 -11.75 -6.44
N VAL A 229 15.66 -10.44 -6.20
CA VAL A 229 16.97 -9.77 -6.04
C VAL A 229 17.80 -10.20 -4.82
N CYS A 230 17.23 -10.96 -3.89
CA CYS A 230 17.97 -11.38 -2.71
C CYS A 230 17.59 -12.81 -2.32
N PRO A 231 18.55 -13.75 -2.32
CA PRO A 231 18.34 -15.05 -1.71
C PRO A 231 18.21 -14.92 -0.19
N HIS A 232 17.39 -15.81 0.35
CA HIS A 232 17.03 -15.96 1.75
C HIS A 232 18.24 -15.95 2.70
N ASN A 233 18.18 -15.13 3.76
CA ASN A 233 19.12 -15.19 4.89
C ASN A 233 18.36 -15.05 6.22
N ASP A 234 18.14 -16.18 6.90
CA ASP A 234 17.41 -16.26 8.17
C ASP A 234 18.07 -15.53 9.34
N ASN A 235 19.35 -15.16 9.20
CA ASN A 235 20.10 -14.48 10.27
C ASN A 235 19.90 -12.95 10.26
N LEU A 236 19.14 -12.41 9.31
CA LEU A 236 18.95 -10.96 9.19
C LEU A 236 17.83 -10.45 10.10
N VAL A 237 18.11 -9.37 10.82
CA VAL A 237 17.13 -8.64 11.61
C VAL A 237 16.37 -7.64 10.74
N PHE A 238 15.10 -7.42 11.07
CA PHE A 238 14.26 -6.39 10.48
C PHE A 238 14.84 -4.98 10.70
N SER A 239 15.03 -4.19 9.64
CA SER A 239 15.56 -2.82 9.73
C SER A 239 14.49 -1.81 10.14
N SER A 240 14.80 -0.92 11.09
CA SER A 240 13.92 0.21 11.41
C SER A 240 13.89 1.30 10.34
N LEU A 241 14.74 1.18 9.31
CA LEU A 241 14.76 2.05 8.16
C LEU A 241 13.77 1.59 7.10
N SER A 242 13.23 2.55 6.37
CA SER A 242 12.43 2.31 5.19
C SER A 242 12.92 3.22 4.07
N ALA A 243 12.69 2.81 2.83
CA ALA A 243 13.16 3.55 1.68
C ALA A 243 12.05 3.68 0.64
N ASN A 244 12.02 4.80 -0.06
CA ASN A 244 11.11 5.00 -1.17
C ASN A 244 11.80 5.68 -2.34
N TRP A 245 11.38 5.29 -3.53
CA TRP A 245 11.84 5.84 -4.80
C TRP A 245 10.67 5.86 -5.79
N TYR A 246 10.64 6.85 -6.67
CA TYR A 246 9.83 6.81 -7.88
C TYR A 246 10.64 7.43 -9.01
N ILE A 247 10.23 7.18 -10.25
CA ILE A 247 10.97 7.63 -11.42
C ILE A 247 11.10 9.17 -11.41
N GLY A 248 12.30 9.66 -11.74
CA GLY A 248 12.60 11.10 -11.77
C GLY A 248 13.06 11.71 -10.44
N VAL A 249 13.18 10.93 -9.37
CA VAL A 249 13.66 11.44 -8.08
C VAL A 249 14.72 10.58 -7.41
N GLU A 250 15.50 11.19 -6.52
CA GLU A 250 16.48 10.51 -5.67
C GLU A 250 15.81 9.66 -4.59
N LEU A 251 16.50 8.58 -4.20
CA LEU A 251 16.09 7.68 -3.12
C LEU A 251 15.93 8.45 -1.80
N GLU A 252 14.80 8.29 -1.14
CA GLU A 252 14.54 8.83 0.19
C GLU A 252 14.54 7.70 1.24
N ILE A 253 15.21 7.94 2.36
CA ILE A 253 15.23 7.02 3.52
C ILE A 253 14.44 7.67 4.65
N THR A 254 13.57 6.89 5.28
CA THR A 254 12.79 7.27 6.47
C THR A 254 13.09 6.34 7.63
N THR A 255 12.88 6.84 8.85
CA THR A 255 13.15 6.10 10.08
C THR A 255 11.86 5.73 10.80
N SER A 256 11.98 5.03 11.92
CA SER A 256 10.89 4.60 12.81
C SER A 256 10.09 5.75 13.45
N ILE A 257 10.41 7.02 13.20
CA ILE A 257 9.61 8.18 13.61
C ILE A 257 8.76 8.76 12.47
N GLY A 258 8.74 8.13 11.30
CA GLY A 258 7.91 8.60 10.17
C GLY A 258 8.45 9.78 9.38
N ARG A 259 9.71 10.17 9.63
CA ARG A 259 10.38 11.32 9.00
C ARG A 259 11.65 10.87 8.27
N LYS A 260 12.19 11.75 7.43
CA LYS A 260 13.43 11.49 6.68
C LYS A 260 14.60 11.20 7.62
N LEU A 261 15.53 10.36 7.18
CA LEU A 261 16.78 10.11 7.90
C LEU A 261 17.50 11.43 8.18
N GLY A 262 17.94 11.61 9.43
CA GLY A 262 18.54 12.86 9.91
C GLY A 262 17.54 13.92 10.37
N ALA A 263 16.24 13.61 10.44
CA ALA A 263 15.24 14.51 11.01
C ALA A 263 15.57 14.83 12.48
N ALA A 264 15.68 16.12 12.80
CA ALA A 264 15.89 16.62 14.14
C ALA A 264 14.90 17.76 14.43
N LYS A 265 14.52 17.89 15.70
CA LYS A 265 13.71 19.01 16.17
C LYS A 265 14.57 20.28 16.20
N LYS A 266 13.97 21.41 15.83
CA LYS A 266 14.49 22.76 16.07
C LYS A 266 13.50 23.48 16.97
N GLN A 267 13.97 24.01 18.11
CA GLN A 267 13.11 24.68 19.10
C GLN A 267 11.91 23.81 19.54
N GLY A 268 12.13 22.49 19.71
CA GLY A 268 11.09 21.56 20.17
C GLY A 268 10.18 20.99 19.08
N GLU A 269 10.25 21.51 17.85
CA GLU A 269 9.37 21.10 16.74
C GLU A 269 10.15 20.54 15.56
N TYR A 270 9.53 19.65 14.79
CA TYR A 270 10.13 19.13 13.56
C TYR A 270 9.86 20.08 12.38
N PRO A 271 10.90 20.61 11.70
CA PRO A 271 10.70 21.44 10.52
C PRO A 271 9.98 20.70 9.38
N LYS A 272 9.23 21.42 8.54
CA LYS A 272 8.57 20.86 7.34
C LYS A 272 9.55 20.13 6.41
N SER A 273 10.80 20.58 6.34
CA SER A 273 11.86 19.96 5.55
C SER A 273 12.22 18.54 6.00
N THR A 274 11.82 18.10 7.20
CA THR A 274 12.03 16.73 7.70
C THR A 274 10.96 15.74 7.27
N ARG A 275 9.82 16.25 6.77
CA ARG A 275 8.71 15.41 6.26
C ARG A 275 9.21 14.52 5.14
N SER A 276 8.72 13.28 5.11
CA SER A 276 8.85 12.44 3.92
C SER A 276 8.03 13.06 2.78
N ARG A 277 8.52 12.97 1.55
CA ARG A 277 7.72 13.36 0.36
C ARG A 277 6.41 12.58 0.23
N LEU A 278 6.32 11.43 0.90
CA LEU A 278 5.18 10.52 0.87
C LEU A 278 4.23 10.72 2.06
N CYS A 279 4.49 11.63 3.00
CA CYS A 279 3.50 11.92 4.06
C CYS A 279 2.29 12.66 3.49
N ARG A 280 1.17 12.67 4.22
CA ARG A 280 -0.09 13.23 3.71
C ARG A 280 0.05 14.70 3.35
N SER A 281 0.69 15.48 4.23
CA SER A 281 0.97 16.90 4.00
C SER A 281 1.78 17.11 2.73
N SER A 282 2.87 16.37 2.51
CA SER A 282 3.72 16.54 1.33
C SER A 282 3.07 16.11 0.00
N ILE A 283 2.19 15.11 0.01
CA ILE A 283 1.40 14.75 -1.17
C ILE A 283 0.37 15.85 -1.45
N ARG A 284 -0.36 16.30 -0.42
CA ARG A 284 -1.35 17.39 -0.54
C ARG A 284 -0.72 18.69 -1.04
N ASP A 285 0.42 19.08 -0.48
CA ASP A 285 1.18 20.28 -0.90
C ASP A 285 1.54 20.21 -2.38
N LYS A 286 1.99 19.04 -2.87
CA LYS A 286 2.33 18.85 -4.29
C LYS A 286 1.10 18.87 -5.19
N VAL A 287 0.01 18.20 -4.80
CA VAL A 287 -1.23 18.23 -5.58
C VAL A 287 -1.78 19.65 -5.65
N ASN A 288 -1.83 20.37 -4.53
CA ASN A 288 -2.25 21.77 -4.51
C ASN A 288 -1.35 22.67 -5.35
N ALA A 289 -0.04 22.42 -5.38
CA ALA A 289 0.88 23.17 -6.24
C ALA A 289 0.58 22.94 -7.74
N VAL A 290 0.40 21.67 -8.15
CA VAL A 290 0.06 21.31 -9.54
C VAL A 290 -1.33 21.85 -9.94
N LEU A 291 -2.23 21.98 -8.98
CA LEU A 291 -3.60 22.43 -9.21
C LEU A 291 -3.84 23.90 -8.89
N SER A 292 -2.81 24.67 -8.50
CA SER A 292 -2.96 26.09 -8.20
C SER A 292 -3.52 26.83 -9.41
N GLY A 293 -4.78 27.28 -9.31
CA GLY A 293 -5.55 27.90 -10.39
C GLY A 293 -6.67 27.02 -11.00
N LYS A 294 -6.74 25.73 -10.68
CA LYS A 294 -7.81 24.81 -11.07
C LYS A 294 -8.66 24.49 -9.84
N SER A 295 -9.95 24.87 -9.86
CA SER A 295 -10.88 24.44 -8.84
C SER A 295 -11.07 22.93 -8.97
N LEU A 296 -10.50 22.15 -8.05
CA LEU A 296 -11.02 20.81 -7.77
C LEU A 296 -12.36 21.00 -7.09
N ILE A 297 -13.39 21.24 -7.90
CA ILE A 297 -14.75 21.11 -7.41
C ILE A 297 -14.83 19.70 -6.81
N SER A 298 -15.29 19.63 -5.56
CA SER A 298 -15.68 18.38 -4.89
C SER A 298 -16.85 17.76 -5.66
N ILE A 299 -16.56 17.23 -6.85
CA ILE A 299 -17.52 16.49 -7.64
C ILE A 299 -17.63 15.14 -6.94
N ALA A 300 -18.83 14.85 -6.44
CA ALA A 300 -19.20 13.50 -6.06
C ALA A 300 -18.82 12.57 -7.22
N ASN A 301 -17.93 11.64 -6.97
CA ASN A 301 -17.34 10.79 -8.00
C ASN A 301 -17.45 9.33 -7.54
N GLU A 302 -17.14 8.39 -8.44
CA GLU A 302 -17.33 6.97 -8.14
C GLU A 302 -16.52 6.51 -6.91
N TYR A 303 -15.38 7.14 -6.61
CA TYR A 303 -14.62 6.84 -5.40
C TYR A 303 -15.38 7.26 -4.13
N THR A 304 -15.90 8.48 -4.09
CA THR A 304 -16.64 8.98 -2.92
C THR A 304 -17.99 8.28 -2.77
N LEU A 305 -18.66 7.97 -3.89
CA LEU A 305 -19.86 7.14 -3.93
C LEU A 305 -19.57 5.72 -3.45
N GLY A 306 -18.53 5.06 -3.97
CA GLY A 306 -18.13 3.70 -3.60
C GLY A 306 -17.80 3.60 -2.11
N LYS A 307 -17.04 4.55 -1.56
CA LYS A 307 -16.81 4.63 -0.10
C LYS A 307 -18.11 4.78 0.68
N ALA A 308 -19.03 5.64 0.23
CA ALA A 308 -20.31 5.86 0.90
C ALA A 308 -21.20 4.60 0.87
N LEU A 309 -21.23 3.88 -0.26
CA LEU A 309 -21.92 2.61 -0.41
C LEU A 309 -21.35 1.55 0.52
N ILE A 310 -20.02 1.33 0.49
CA ILE A 310 -19.36 0.37 1.40
C ILE A 310 -19.65 0.74 2.86
N ARG A 311 -19.54 2.02 3.23
CA ARG A 311 -19.77 2.46 4.61
C ARG A 311 -21.21 2.21 5.07
N SER A 312 -22.20 2.41 4.19
CA SER A 312 -23.62 2.30 4.54
C SER A 312 -24.17 0.88 4.44
N LYS A 313 -23.72 0.11 3.44
CA LYS A 313 -24.32 -1.18 3.04
C LYS A 313 -23.31 -2.31 2.84
N GLY A 314 -22.00 -2.05 2.96
CA GLY A 314 -20.97 -3.09 2.92
C GLY A 314 -21.10 -4.05 4.09
N ASP A 315 -20.32 -5.12 4.07
CA ASP A 315 -20.28 -6.14 5.13
C ASP A 315 -19.00 -5.96 5.94
N LEU A 316 -17.88 -6.44 5.40
CA LEU A 316 -16.60 -6.44 6.10
C LEU A 316 -15.92 -5.06 6.05
N MET A 317 -15.78 -4.49 4.84
CA MET A 317 -15.00 -3.27 4.61
C MET A 317 -15.64 -2.03 5.25
N ARG A 318 -16.96 -2.06 5.51
CA ARG A 318 -17.67 -0.99 6.23
C ARG A 318 -17.05 -0.69 7.59
N HIS A 319 -16.57 -1.72 8.29
CA HIS A 319 -16.08 -1.59 9.65
C HIS A 319 -14.77 -0.80 9.70
N TRP A 320 -13.95 -0.88 8.65
CA TRP A 320 -12.84 0.05 8.47
C TRP A 320 -13.37 1.45 8.15
N LEU A 321 -14.22 1.62 7.15
CA LEU A 321 -14.64 2.96 6.69
C LEU A 321 -15.46 3.77 7.72
N ILE A 322 -16.12 3.10 8.67
CA ILE A 322 -16.77 3.75 9.82
C ILE A 322 -15.71 4.25 10.82
N ARG A 323 -14.71 3.41 11.13
CA ARG A 323 -13.62 3.77 12.03
C ARG A 323 -12.76 4.92 11.49
N ASP A 324 -12.62 5.01 10.17
CA ASP A 324 -11.78 6.01 9.50
C ASP A 324 -12.47 7.36 9.23
N SER A 325 -13.69 7.54 9.74
CA SER A 325 -14.54 8.73 9.51
C SER A 325 -13.94 10.06 10.01
N SER A 326 -12.88 10.03 10.83
CA SER A 326 -12.16 11.23 11.28
C SER A 326 -11.14 11.76 10.26
N LYS A 327 -10.82 11.02 9.18
CA LYS A 327 -9.88 11.48 8.15
C LYS A 327 -10.62 12.25 7.06
N GLN A 328 -10.26 13.53 6.88
CA GLN A 328 -10.93 14.42 5.93
C GLN A 328 -10.73 14.03 4.45
N ILE A 329 -9.62 13.39 4.07
CA ILE A 329 -9.31 12.94 2.69
C ILE A 329 -8.46 11.67 2.74
N ASP A 330 -8.78 10.66 1.93
CA ASP A 330 -8.01 9.41 1.80
C ASP A 330 -6.78 9.57 0.87
N LEU A 331 -5.61 9.08 1.31
CA LEU A 331 -4.28 9.22 0.65
C LEU A 331 -3.45 7.94 0.71
#